data_AF-A0A8H4U2H9-F1
#
_entry.id   AF-A0A8H4U2H9-F1
#
_cell.length_a   1.000
_cell.length_b   1.000
_cell.length_c   1.000
_cell.angle_alpha   90.00
_cell.angle_beta   90.00
_cell.angle_gamma   90.00
#
_symmetry.space_group_name_H-M   'P 1'
#
loop_
_entity.id
_entity.type
_entity.pdbx_description
1 polymer ?
#
loop_
_entity_poly.entity_id
_entity_poly.type
_entity_poly.pdbx_seq_one_letter_code
_entity_poly.pdbx_strand_id
1 'polypeptide(L)'
;MAADRQTIMEVNRSLRNIKSELENLLERGVIDDSVYDTINTALPAESPLSGPLRTATGANKNNTTAAASKAATKATPKAASPAPASHAPPTKAFEDLK
;
A
#
# COMPACT_ATOMS: atom_id res chain seq x y z
N MET A 1 -6.96 7.83 20.87
CA MET A 1 -5.86 7.09 20.21
C MET A 1 -5.34 7.84 18.99
N ALA A 2 -4.83 9.07 19.19
CA ALA A 2 -4.15 9.85 18.14
C ALA A 2 -2.66 10.08 18.49
N ALA A 3 -2.32 10.05 19.78
CA ALA A 3 -0.95 10.10 20.28
C ALA A 3 -0.09 8.99 19.67
N ASP A 4 -0.56 7.74 19.69
CA ASP A 4 0.16 6.61 19.11
C ASP A 4 0.44 6.80 17.61
N ARG A 5 -0.51 7.38 16.87
CA ARG A 5 -0.33 7.64 15.44
C ARG A 5 0.77 8.68 15.19
N GLN A 6 0.78 9.77 15.96
CA GLN A 6 1.79 10.81 15.81
C GLN A 6 3.18 10.26 16.17
N THR A 7 3.28 9.49 17.25
CA THR A 7 4.52 8.81 17.65
C THR A 7 5.00 7.84 16.57
N ILE A 8 4.11 7.02 15.98
CA ILE A 8 4.47 6.14 14.86
C ILE A 8 5.04 6.94 13.68
N MET A 9 4.42 8.08 13.33
CA MET A 9 4.94 8.92 12.25
C MET A 9 6.33 9.49 12.55
N GLU A 10 6.57 9.92 13.78
CA GLU A 10 7.84 10.47 14.22
C GLU A 10 8.94 9.41 14.23
N VAL A 11 8.65 8.22 14.77
CA VAL A 11 9.58 7.07 14.77
C VAL A 11 9.91 6.64 13.34
N ASN A 12 8.91 6.46 12.47
CA ASN A 12 9.16 6.09 11.08
C ASN A 12 9.97 7.15 10.33
N ARG A 13 9.76 8.44 10.63
CA ARG A 13 10.58 9.53 10.07
C ARG A 13 12.03 9.43 10.54
N SER A 14 12.24 9.17 11.83
CA SER A 14 13.58 8.96 12.39
C SER A 14 14.29 7.77 11.74
N LEU A 15 13.61 6.64 11.56
CA LEU A 15 14.17 5.46 10.88
C LEU A 15 14.64 5.77 9.45
N ARG A 16 13.84 6.51 8.68
CA ARG A 16 14.21 6.94 7.33
C ARG A 16 15.40 7.89 7.32
N ASN A 17 15.42 8.85 8.24
CA ASN A 17 16.54 9.79 8.36
C ASN A 17 17.84 9.04 8.67
N ILE A 18 17.82 8.10 9.62
CA ILE A 18 18.99 7.28 9.95
C ILE A 18 19.47 6.54 8.71
N LYS A 19 18.56 5.90 7.95
CA LYS A 19 18.95 5.19 6.73
C LYS A 19 19.61 6.11 5.70
N SER A 20 19.05 7.30 5.45
CA SER A 20 19.64 8.28 4.53
C SER A 20 21.00 8.80 5.04
N GLU A 21 21.18 8.97 6.35
CA GLU A 21 22.48 9.34 6.91
C GLU A 21 23.51 8.23 6.73
N LEU A 22 23.13 6.95 6.89
CA LEU A 22 24.01 5.81 6.60
C LEU A 22 24.43 5.76 5.12
N GLU A 23 23.50 6.01 4.19
CA GLU A 23 23.79 6.11 2.76
C GLU A 23 24.80 7.24 2.49
N ASN A 24 24.59 8.43 3.07
CA ASN A 24 25.52 9.55 2.93
C ASN A 24 26.92 9.25 3.51
N LEU A 25 27.01 8.54 4.63
CA LEU A 25 28.29 8.17 5.24
C LEU A 25 29.04 7.15 4.39
N LEU A 26 28.32 6.21 3.78
CA LEU A 26 28.87 5.22 2.85
C LEU A 26 29.40 5.92 1.58
N GLU A 27 28.61 6.81 0.97
CA GLU A 27 29.02 7.59 -0.22
C GLU A 27 30.27 8.43 0.02
N ARG A 28 30.43 8.96 1.23
CA ARG A 28 31.61 9.73 1.66
C ARG A 28 32.81 8.86 1.99
N GLY A 29 32.66 7.54 2.02
CA GLY A 29 33.71 6.58 2.40
C GLY A 29 34.08 6.63 3.88
N VAL A 30 33.21 7.16 4.75
CA VAL A 30 33.43 7.19 6.21
C VAL A 30 33.18 5.80 6.81
N ILE A 31 32.21 5.08 6.26
CA ILE A 31 31.91 3.68 6.57
C ILE A 31 32.02 2.83 5.31
N ASP A 32 32.23 1.53 5.48
CA ASP A 32 32.22 0.57 4.38
C ASP A 32 30.86 -0.13 4.23
N ASP A 33 30.69 -0.90 3.14
CA ASP A 33 29.45 -1.63 2.85
C ASP A 33 29.07 -2.61 3.97
N SER A 34 30.06 -3.20 4.66
CA SER A 34 29.82 -4.15 5.74
C SER A 34 29.20 -3.48 6.97
N VAL A 35 29.71 -2.30 7.35
CA VAL A 35 29.17 -1.50 8.44
C VAL A 35 27.79 -0.97 8.08
N TYR A 36 27.60 -0.48 6.84
CA TYR A 36 26.30 -0.08 6.34
C TYR A 36 25.27 -1.20 6.48
N ASP A 37 25.58 -2.39 5.97
CA ASP A 37 24.64 -3.52 5.97
C ASP A 37 24.34 -4.00 7.40
N THR A 38 25.35 -4.06 8.26
CA THR A 38 25.18 -4.42 9.69
C THR A 38 24.22 -3.48 10.39
N ILE A 39 24.38 -2.16 10.22
CA ILE A 39 23.52 -1.19 10.90
C ILE A 39 22.14 -1.14 10.24
N ASN A 40 22.06 -1.14 8.91
CA ASN A 40 20.82 -1.07 8.16
C ASN A 40 19.92 -2.29 8.43
N THR A 41 20.50 -3.49 8.58
CA THR A 41 19.76 -4.71 8.97
C THR A 41 19.39 -4.76 10.45
N ALA A 42 20.13 -4.05 11.32
CA ALA A 42 19.80 -3.92 12.73
C ALA A 42 18.65 -2.93 13.01
N LEU A 43 18.30 -2.06 12.04
CA LEU A 43 17.16 -1.16 12.19
C LEU A 43 15.83 -1.94 12.22
N PRO A 44 14.90 -1.62 13.14
CA PRO A 44 13.60 -2.25 13.16
C PRO A 44 12.76 -1.83 11.94
N ALA A 45 11.84 -2.69 11.54
CA ALA A 45 10.88 -2.37 10.48
C ALA A 45 9.96 -1.21 10.87
N GLU A 46 9.61 -0.37 9.90
CA GLU A 46 8.65 0.72 10.09
C GLU A 46 7.28 0.18 10.52
N SER A 47 6.66 0.84 11.49
CA SER A 47 5.32 0.47 11.94
C SER A 47 4.26 0.91 10.92
N PRO A 48 3.25 0.08 10.61
CA PRO A 48 2.21 0.44 9.67
C PRO A 48 1.39 1.63 10.19
N LEU A 49 1.22 2.66 9.36
CA LEU A 49 0.47 3.86 9.74
C LEU A 49 -1.07 3.66 9.69
N SER A 50 -1.52 2.60 9.04
CA SER A 50 -2.93 2.23 8.91
C SER A 50 -3.17 0.86 9.53
N GLY A 51 -4.06 0.79 10.53
CA GLY A 51 -4.76 -0.45 10.86
C GLY A 51 -5.63 -0.92 9.68
N PRO A 52 -6.27 -2.12 9.77
CA PRO A 52 -7.03 -2.70 8.67
C PRO A 52 -7.89 -1.64 7.99
N LEU A 53 -7.62 -1.43 6.70
CA LEU A 53 -8.30 -0.46 5.87
C LEU A 53 -9.79 -0.72 6.00
N ARG A 54 -10.51 0.11 6.76
CA ARG A 54 -11.95 0.20 6.62
C ARG A 54 -12.14 0.66 5.19
N THR A 55 -12.47 -0.27 4.30
CA THR A 55 -12.89 0.01 2.94
C THR A 55 -14.10 0.94 3.07
N ALA A 56 -13.86 2.25 2.98
CA ALA A 56 -14.91 3.22 2.78
C ALA A 56 -15.39 3.02 1.35
N THR A 57 -16.28 2.05 1.15
CA THR A 57 -17.19 2.03 0.01
C THR A 57 -18.02 3.30 0.08
N GLY A 58 -17.64 4.32 -0.69
CA GLY A 58 -18.47 5.50 -0.90
C GLY A 58 -17.76 6.83 -0.84
N ALA A 59 -16.97 7.15 -1.87
CA ALA A 59 -16.76 8.53 -2.29
C ALA A 59 -16.44 8.59 -3.78
N ASN A 60 -17.42 8.16 -4.60
CA ASN A 60 -17.47 8.54 -5.99
C ASN A 60 -17.86 10.03 -6.08
N LYS A 61 -16.87 10.93 -6.23
CA LYS A 61 -17.06 12.28 -6.80
C LYS A 61 -15.84 12.65 -7.64
N ASN A 62 -15.88 12.19 -8.89
CA ASN A 62 -15.55 12.93 -10.11
C ASN A 62 -14.86 14.30 -9.91
N ASN A 63 -13.59 14.43 -10.35
CA ASN A 63 -13.18 15.60 -11.12
C ASN A 63 -11.91 15.33 -11.98
N THR A 64 -12.17 15.09 -13.27
CA THR A 64 -11.39 15.49 -14.46
C THR A 64 -9.87 15.25 -14.51
N THR A 65 -9.55 14.23 -15.28
CA THR A 65 -8.27 13.87 -15.92
C THR A 65 -7.60 14.98 -16.71
N ALA A 66 -6.27 15.04 -16.56
CA ALA A 66 -5.32 15.76 -17.41
C ALA A 66 -5.23 15.16 -18.83
N ALA A 67 -4.62 15.94 -19.72
CA ALA A 67 -4.70 15.91 -21.18
C ALA A 67 -4.06 14.72 -21.92
N ALA A 68 -4.74 14.36 -23.03
CA ALA A 68 -4.26 14.00 -24.37
C ALA A 68 -2.98 13.14 -24.58
N SER A 69 -3.16 11.97 -25.21
CA SER A 69 -2.36 11.56 -26.39
C SER A 69 -3.18 10.62 -27.30
N LYS A 70 -3.16 10.90 -28.60
CA LYS A 70 -3.88 10.21 -29.69
C LYS A 70 -3.24 8.87 -30.04
N ALA A 71 -4.05 7.86 -30.36
CA ALA A 71 -3.93 7.06 -31.60
C ALA A 71 -5.10 6.07 -31.71
N ALA A 72 -5.88 6.19 -32.79
CA ALA A 72 -7.00 5.32 -33.10
C ALA A 72 -6.56 4.21 -34.06
N THR A 73 -6.95 2.97 -33.80
CA THR A 73 -7.26 1.98 -34.86
C THR A 73 -8.44 1.11 -34.43
N LYS A 74 -9.38 0.99 -35.36
CA LYS A 74 -10.72 0.41 -35.27
C LYS A 74 -10.66 -1.06 -35.69
N ALA A 75 -11.24 -1.99 -34.90
CA ALA A 75 -11.59 -3.33 -35.39
C ALA A 75 -12.76 -3.96 -34.61
N THR A 76 -13.91 -4.07 -35.31
CA THR A 76 -15.01 -5.07 -35.27
C THR A 76 -15.72 -5.49 -33.95
N PRO A 77 -17.07 -5.57 -33.95
CA PRO A 77 -17.86 -6.18 -32.86
C PRO A 77 -18.14 -7.68 -33.12
N LYS A 78 -17.92 -8.56 -32.14
CA LYS A 78 -18.56 -9.90 -32.13
C LYS A 78 -18.66 -10.53 -30.73
N ALA A 79 -19.90 -10.53 -30.24
CA ALA A 79 -20.64 -11.55 -29.49
C ALA A 79 -20.05 -12.29 -28.25
N ALA A 80 -20.92 -12.30 -27.23
CA ALA A 80 -21.18 -13.33 -26.21
C ALA A 80 -20.27 -13.40 -24.97
N SER A 81 -20.88 -12.96 -23.86
CA SER A 81 -20.53 -13.25 -22.47
C SER A 81 -20.63 -14.75 -22.16
N PRO A 82 -19.86 -15.25 -21.18
CA PRO A 82 -20.52 -15.70 -19.95
C PRO A 82 -19.98 -15.00 -18.69
N ALA A 83 -20.88 -14.78 -17.75
CA ALA A 83 -20.68 -14.06 -16.50
C ALA A 83 -19.70 -14.75 -15.53
N PRO A 84 -18.98 -13.99 -14.68
CA PRO A 84 -18.21 -14.56 -13.58
C PRO A 84 -19.14 -15.08 -12.47
N ALA A 85 -18.86 -16.29 -11.99
CA ALA A 85 -19.58 -16.93 -10.90
C ALA A 85 -19.58 -16.06 -9.63
N SER A 86 -20.78 -15.78 -9.11
CA SER A 86 -20.97 -15.08 -7.85
C SER A 86 -20.69 -16.04 -6.68
N HIS A 87 -19.71 -15.74 -5.84
CA HIS A 87 -19.57 -16.41 -4.55
C HIS A 87 -20.66 -15.90 -3.60
N ALA A 88 -21.58 -16.78 -3.22
CA ALA A 88 -22.62 -16.51 -2.23
C ALA A 88 -22.02 -16.52 -0.80
N PRO A 89 -22.41 -15.58 0.08
CA PRO A 89 -22.01 -15.60 1.49
C PRO A 89 -22.77 -16.70 2.27
N PRO A 90 -22.14 -17.33 3.28
CA PRO A 90 -22.78 -18.36 4.09
C PRO A 90 -23.60 -17.71 5.20
N THR A 91 -24.91 -17.65 5.05
CA THR A 91 -25.78 -17.33 6.19
C THR A 91 -27.01 -18.22 6.21
N LYS A 92 -27.25 -18.82 7.39
CA LYS A 92 -28.44 -19.54 7.87
C LYS A 92 -28.38 -21.08 7.89
N ALA A 93 -27.39 -21.63 8.58
CA ALA A 93 -27.38 -23.03 9.02
C ALA A 93 -27.98 -23.25 10.44
N PHE A 94 -28.92 -22.41 10.90
CA PHE A 94 -29.46 -22.48 12.27
C PHE A 94 -31.00 -22.41 12.35
N GLU A 95 -31.74 -22.80 11.32
CA GLU A 95 -33.22 -22.68 11.34
C GLU A 95 -33.99 -24.02 11.37
N ASP A 96 -33.32 -25.18 11.32
CA ASP A 96 -33.99 -26.50 11.35
C ASP A 96 -33.62 -27.34 12.58
N LEU A 97 -33.76 -26.77 13.78
CA LEU A 97 -33.87 -27.57 15.00
C LEU A 97 -35.17 -27.22 15.73
N LYS A 98 -36.26 -27.89 15.33
CA LYS A 98 -37.46 -28.16 16.13
C LYS A 98 -38.33 -29.22 15.47
#